data_AF-A0A0R3WVG0-F1
#
_entry.id   AF-A0A0R3WVG0-F1
#
_cell.length_a   1.000
_cell.length_b   1.000
_cell.length_c   1.000
_cell.angle_alpha   90.00
_cell.angle_beta   90.00
_cell.angle_gamma   90.00
#
_symmetry.space_group_name_H-M   'P 1'
#
loop_
_entity.id
_entity.type
_entity.pdbx_description
1 polymer ?
#
loop_
_entity_poly.entity_id
_entity_poly.type
_entity_poly.pdbx_seq_one_letter_code
_entity_poly.pdbx_strand_id
1 'polypeptide(L)'
;LKCNGVLEGIRICRQGFPSRVPFQEFRQRYEILTPDLISKGYMDGRKAAELMVQRLELSPELYRIGQSKIFFKAGVLAQLEEDRDLRLTAIMINFQAHCRCYLAKKAVQQRIQDIQAIRIIQRNCVAYLKLRNWPWWRLFTKVRPLLSVTRQEEIVAAKEEELRMVC
;
A
#
# COMPACT_ATOMS: atom_id res chain seq x y z
N LEU A 1 38.41 -33.58 17.35
CA LEU A 1 37.23 -33.10 18.12
C LEU A 1 37.55 -32.73 19.58
N LYS A 2 38.38 -33.48 20.32
CA LYS A 2 38.73 -33.15 21.71
C LYS A 2 39.63 -31.91 21.87
N CYS A 3 40.60 -31.72 20.97
CA CYS A 3 41.59 -30.63 21.06
C CYS A 3 41.02 -29.22 20.78
N ASN A 4 39.87 -29.15 20.10
CA ASN A 4 39.24 -27.88 19.71
C ASN A 4 38.08 -27.48 20.65
N GLY A 5 37.86 -28.22 21.75
CA GLY A 5 36.78 -27.92 22.69
C GLY A 5 35.37 -28.01 22.11
N VAL A 6 35.16 -28.63 20.94
CA VAL A 6 33.86 -28.63 20.24
C VAL A 6 32.75 -29.23 21.09
N LEU A 7 33.03 -30.32 21.82
CA LEU A 7 32.06 -30.94 22.72
C LEU A 7 31.72 -30.03 23.93
N GLU A 8 32.67 -29.21 24.38
CA GLU A 8 32.46 -28.20 25.42
C GLU A 8 31.55 -27.09 24.89
N GLY A 9 31.83 -26.58 23.68
CA GLY A 9 31.01 -25.57 23.01
C GLY A 9 29.57 -26.04 22.78
N ILE A 10 29.37 -27.28 22.32
CA ILE A 10 28.04 -27.88 22.19
C ILE A 10 27.34 -27.95 23.55
N ARG A 11 28.06 -28.35 24.61
CA ARG A 11 27.48 -28.44 25.96
C ARG A 11 27.05 -27.06 26.48
N ILE A 12 27.88 -26.04 26.29
CA ILE A 12 27.56 -24.65 26.67
C ILE A 12 26.34 -24.15 25.89
N CYS A 13 26.23 -24.42 24.59
CA CYS A 13 25.06 -24.03 23.81
C CYS A 13 23.78 -24.74 24.27
N ARG A 14 23.86 -26.01 24.69
CA ARG A 14 22.72 -26.77 25.22
C ARG A 14 22.30 -26.30 26.62
N GLN A 15 23.26 -26.06 27.50
CA GLN A 15 23.01 -25.70 28.90
C GLN A 15 22.78 -24.19 29.11
N GLY A 16 23.40 -23.35 28.29
CA GLY A 16 23.33 -21.89 28.35
C GLY A 16 22.21 -21.28 27.52
N PHE A 17 22.33 -19.97 27.28
CA PHE A 17 21.39 -19.13 26.53
C PHE A 17 22.18 -18.35 25.46
N PRO A 18 22.46 -18.98 24.30
CA PRO A 18 23.41 -18.45 23.32
C PRO A 18 22.93 -17.15 22.64
N SER A 19 21.62 -16.92 22.61
CA SER A 19 21.01 -15.75 21.98
C SER A 19 20.71 -14.67 23.01
N ARG A 20 20.95 -13.39 22.67
CA ARG A 20 20.68 -12.25 23.54
C ARG A 20 20.14 -11.07 22.76
N VAL A 21 19.12 -10.40 23.30
CA VAL A 21 18.45 -9.26 22.65
C VAL A 21 18.25 -8.14 23.68
N PRO A 22 18.63 -6.89 23.39
CA PRO A 22 18.27 -5.73 24.21
C PRO A 22 16.77 -5.58 24.37
N PHE A 23 16.31 -5.12 25.54
CA PHE A 23 14.87 -5.00 25.82
C PHE A 23 14.12 -4.12 24.81
N GLN A 24 14.72 -3.00 24.40
CA GLN A 24 14.13 -2.10 23.41
C GLN A 24 13.94 -2.79 22.07
N GLU A 25 14.95 -3.53 21.60
CA GLU A 25 14.89 -4.27 20.34
C GLU A 25 13.86 -5.41 20.42
N PHE A 26 13.85 -6.16 21.53
CA PHE A 26 12.87 -7.23 21.76
C PHE A 26 11.43 -6.68 21.71
N ARG A 27 11.18 -5.57 22.41
CA ARG A 27 9.87 -4.91 22.36
C ARG A 27 9.52 -4.47 20.94
N GLN A 28 10.36 -3.64 20.32
CA GLN A 28 10.09 -3.10 18.99
C GLN A 28 9.81 -4.20 17.95
N ARG A 29 10.50 -5.34 18.06
CA ARG A 29 10.40 -6.44 17.10
C ARG A 29 9.18 -7.31 17.34
N TYR A 30 8.89 -7.67 18.58
CA TYR A 30 7.89 -8.70 18.92
C TYR A 30 6.61 -8.17 19.56
N GLU A 31 6.45 -6.87 19.81
CA GLU A 31 5.22 -6.26 20.37
C GLU A 31 3.98 -6.54 19.51
N ILE A 32 4.18 -6.78 18.20
CA ILE A 32 3.13 -7.23 17.28
C ILE A 32 2.49 -8.58 17.66
N LEU A 33 3.22 -9.44 18.37
CA LEU A 33 2.73 -10.72 18.88
C LEU A 33 1.91 -10.57 20.16
N THR A 34 2.03 -9.43 20.85
CA THR A 34 1.35 -9.13 22.11
C THR A 34 0.57 -7.82 21.99
N PRO A 35 -0.46 -7.77 21.10
CA PRO A 35 -1.23 -6.56 20.90
C PRO A 35 -1.92 -6.11 22.20
N ASP A 36 -2.04 -4.80 22.38
CA ASP A 36 -2.72 -4.14 23.50
C ASP A 36 -2.14 -4.43 24.91
N LEU A 37 -1.03 -5.17 25.00
CA LEU A 37 -0.39 -5.50 26.27
C LEU A 37 0.27 -4.27 26.91
N ILE A 38 0.98 -3.46 26.12
CA ILE A 38 1.74 -2.32 26.60
C ILE A 38 1.01 -1.04 26.22
N SER A 39 0.71 -0.20 27.22
CA SER A 39 0.06 1.09 26.99
C SER A 39 0.96 2.02 26.17
N LYS A 40 0.34 2.98 25.46
CA LYS A 40 1.05 3.95 24.60
C LYS A 40 1.98 4.94 25.37
N GLY A 41 2.11 4.79 26.68
CA GLY A 41 2.98 5.59 27.53
C GLY A 41 4.39 5.02 27.64
N TYR A 42 5.24 5.73 28.38
CA TYR A 42 6.55 5.22 28.75
C TYR A 42 6.41 4.01 29.68
N MET A 43 7.20 2.96 29.42
CA MET A 43 7.33 1.80 30.28
C MET A 43 8.79 1.37 30.30
N ASP A 44 9.27 0.99 31.47
CA ASP A 44 10.60 0.41 31.62
C ASP A 44 10.78 -0.81 30.72
N GLY A 45 11.93 -0.88 30.03
CA GLY A 45 12.20 -1.90 29.02
C GLY A 45 12.23 -3.32 29.61
N ARG A 46 12.77 -3.48 30.82
CA ARG A 46 12.82 -4.79 31.48
C ARG A 46 11.41 -5.25 31.83
N LYS A 47 10.60 -4.38 32.43
CA LYS A 47 9.20 -4.69 32.77
C LYS A 47 8.37 -5.01 31.53
N ALA A 48 8.57 -4.27 30.43
CA ALA A 48 7.92 -4.57 29.15
C ALA A 48 8.30 -5.96 28.64
N ALA A 49 9.59 -6.33 28.67
CA ALA A 49 10.04 -7.65 28.26
C ALA A 49 9.47 -8.77 29.15
N GLU A 50 9.39 -8.56 30.46
CA GLU A 50 8.77 -9.50 31.41
C GLU A 50 7.29 -9.77 31.06
N LEU A 51 6.51 -8.71 30.84
CA LEU A 51 5.09 -8.81 30.47
C LEU A 51 4.90 -9.50 29.11
N MET A 52 5.73 -9.16 28.12
CA MET A 52 5.65 -9.76 26.79
C MET A 52 5.92 -11.26 26.83
N VAL A 53 6.96 -11.68 27.55
CA VAL A 53 7.32 -13.10 27.67
C VAL A 53 6.25 -13.88 28.44
N GLN A 54 5.62 -13.27 29.45
CA GLN A 54 4.46 -13.84 30.13
C GLN A 54 3.25 -13.99 29.18
N ARG A 55 2.97 -12.97 28.37
CA ARG A 55 1.85 -12.99 27.43
C ARG A 55 2.04 -13.98 26.29
N LEU A 56 3.30 -14.21 25.89
CA LEU A 56 3.72 -15.24 24.93
C LEU A 56 3.77 -16.64 25.56
N GLU A 57 3.51 -16.78 26.86
CA GLU A 57 3.50 -18.07 27.58
C GLU A 57 4.81 -18.86 27.43
N LEU A 58 5.93 -18.15 27.27
CA LEU A 58 7.25 -18.77 27.15
C LEU A 58 7.63 -19.43 28.47
N SER A 59 8.00 -20.71 28.41
CA SER A 59 8.48 -21.44 29.59
C SER A 59 9.69 -20.73 30.21
N PRO A 60 9.74 -20.58 31.55
CA PRO A 60 10.89 -20.00 32.25
C PRO A 60 12.21 -20.73 31.99
N GLU A 61 12.22 -21.96 31.48
CA GLU A 61 13.45 -22.68 31.12
C GLU A 61 14.08 -22.17 29.83
N LEU A 62 13.29 -21.51 28.98
CA LEU A 62 13.67 -21.09 27.63
C LEU A 62 14.33 -19.71 27.58
N TYR A 63 14.22 -18.91 28.64
CA TYR A 63 14.81 -17.57 28.69
C TYR A 63 15.39 -17.20 30.06
N ARG A 64 16.24 -16.18 30.09
CA ARG A 64 16.72 -15.50 31.31
C ARG A 64 16.69 -13.99 31.09
N ILE A 65 16.21 -13.24 32.07
CA ILE A 65 16.16 -11.78 32.01
C ILE A 65 17.37 -11.24 32.75
N GLY A 66 18.24 -10.54 32.02
CA GLY A 66 19.40 -9.85 32.57
C GLY A 66 19.11 -8.42 32.98
N GLN A 67 20.15 -7.61 33.12
CA GLN A 67 20.02 -6.20 33.51
C GLN A 67 19.53 -5.29 32.36
N SER A 68 19.99 -5.55 31.13
CA SER A 68 19.66 -4.73 29.95
C SER A 68 19.20 -5.54 28.73
N LYS A 69 19.22 -6.87 28.85
CA LYS A 69 18.97 -7.81 27.75
C LYS A 69 18.21 -9.02 28.26
N ILE A 70 17.43 -9.62 27.37
CA ILE A 70 16.89 -10.96 27.54
C ILE A 70 17.76 -11.97 26.81
N PHE A 71 17.95 -13.14 27.41
CA PHE A 71 18.74 -14.24 26.88
C PHE A 71 17.81 -15.42 26.59
N PHE A 72 18.04 -16.12 25.48
CA PHE A 72 17.17 -17.20 25.01
C PHE A 72 17.96 -18.48 24.74
N LYS A 73 17.28 -19.62 24.94
CA LYS A 73 17.73 -20.92 24.44
C LYS A 73 17.78 -20.90 22.91
N ALA A 74 18.59 -21.81 22.35
CA ALA A 74 18.64 -22.01 20.92
C ALA A 74 17.24 -22.33 20.36
N GLY A 75 16.89 -21.76 19.20
CA GLY A 75 15.61 -21.98 18.52
C GLY A 75 14.47 -21.05 18.95
N VAL A 76 14.49 -20.49 20.16
CA VAL A 76 13.37 -19.66 20.66
C VAL A 76 13.17 -18.40 19.81
N LEU A 77 14.25 -17.69 19.48
CA LEU A 77 14.14 -16.50 18.61
C LEU A 77 13.69 -16.85 17.20
N ALA A 78 14.05 -18.03 16.68
CA ALA A 78 13.59 -18.45 15.36
C ALA A 78 12.07 -18.67 15.36
N GLN A 79 11.54 -19.33 16.39
CA GLN A 79 10.10 -19.50 16.55
C GLN A 79 9.36 -18.15 16.64
N LEU A 80 9.89 -17.21 17.43
CA LEU A 80 9.28 -15.88 17.56
C LEU A 80 9.30 -15.09 16.23
N GLU A 81 10.33 -15.27 15.40
CA GLU A 81 10.36 -14.67 14.06
C GLU A 81 9.34 -15.33 13.11
N GLU A 82 9.19 -16.65 13.15
CA GLU A 82 8.16 -17.35 12.36
C GLU A 82 6.74 -16.89 12.73
N ASP A 83 6.44 -16.83 14.03
CA ASP A 83 5.14 -16.36 14.52
C ASP A 83 4.88 -14.90 14.09
N ARG A 84 5.93 -14.07 14.12
CA ARG A 84 5.88 -12.67 13.69
C ARG A 84 5.61 -12.55 12.19
N ASP A 85 6.28 -13.35 11.37
CA ASP A 85 6.09 -13.37 9.92
C ASP A 85 4.68 -13.80 9.54
N LEU A 86 4.10 -14.79 10.24
CA LEU A 86 2.70 -15.17 10.07
C LEU A 86 1.75 -14.00 10.37
N ARG A 87 1.97 -13.29 11.48
CA ARG A 87 1.15 -12.13 11.85
C ARG A 87 1.28 -10.98 10.86
N LEU A 88 2.49 -10.68 10.42
CA LEU A 88 2.76 -9.64 9.41
C LEU A 88 2.13 -10.01 8.06
N THR A 89 2.20 -11.28 7.67
CA THR A 89 1.61 -11.76 6.41
C THR A 89 0.10 -11.51 6.37
N ALA A 90 -0.62 -11.79 7.46
CA ALA A 90 -2.06 -11.50 7.54
C ALA A 90 -2.37 -10.01 7.39
N ILE A 91 -1.56 -9.13 8.00
CA ILE A 91 -1.70 -7.67 7.84
C ILE A 91 -1.41 -7.24 6.40
N MET A 92 -0.36 -7.79 5.78
CA MET A 92 0.02 -7.48 4.41
C MET A 92 -1.04 -7.91 3.40
N ILE A 93 -1.66 -9.08 3.59
CA ILE A 93 -2.77 -9.55 2.74
C ILE A 93 -3.93 -8.54 2.78
N ASN A 94 -4.33 -8.11 3.97
CA ASN A 94 -5.39 -7.12 4.13
C ASN A 94 -5.02 -5.77 3.49
N PHE A 95 -3.81 -5.28 3.72
CA PHE A 95 -3.32 -4.04 3.10
C PHE A 95 -3.36 -4.13 1.57
N GLN A 96 -2.82 -5.21 1.00
CA GLN A 96 -2.83 -5.41 -0.44
C GLN A 96 -4.25 -5.52 -1.01
N ALA A 97 -5.18 -6.17 -0.31
CA ALA A 97 -6.58 -6.23 -0.73
C ALA A 97 -7.21 -4.83 -0.81
N HIS A 98 -6.95 -3.96 0.16
CA HIS A 98 -7.40 -2.56 0.13
C HIS A 98 -6.79 -1.78 -1.04
N CYS A 99 -5.48 -1.89 -1.26
CA CYS A 99 -4.81 -1.25 -2.40
C CYS A 99 -5.38 -1.71 -3.74
N ARG A 100 -5.55 -3.03 -3.93
CA ARG A 100 -6.11 -3.59 -5.17
C ARG A 100 -7.56 -3.13 -5.39
N CYS A 101 -8.37 -3.10 -4.33
CA CYS A 101 -9.75 -2.58 -4.39
C CYS A 101 -9.78 -1.11 -4.83
N TYR A 102 -8.93 -0.27 -4.24
CA TYR A 102 -8.84 1.14 -4.59
C TYR A 102 -8.44 1.34 -6.07
N LEU A 103 -7.40 0.64 -6.53
CA LEU A 103 -6.94 0.70 -7.92
C LEU A 103 -8.03 0.22 -8.90
N ALA A 104 -8.71 -0.87 -8.57
CA ALA A 104 -9.81 -1.40 -9.39
C ALA A 104 -10.97 -0.39 -9.50
N LYS A 105 -11.39 0.23 -8.40
CA LYS A 105 -12.42 1.27 -8.39
C LYS A 105 -12.03 2.46 -9.26
N LYS A 106 -10.78 2.94 -9.15
CA LYS A 106 -10.27 4.03 -9.99
C LYS A 106 -10.28 3.66 -11.48
N ALA A 107 -9.85 2.44 -11.81
CA ALA A 107 -9.86 1.95 -13.19
C ALA A 107 -11.29 1.83 -13.77
N VAL A 108 -12.25 1.36 -12.96
CA VAL A 108 -13.67 1.30 -13.35
C VAL A 108 -14.23 2.70 -13.58
N GLN A 109 -13.94 3.64 -12.70
CA GLN A 109 -14.40 5.03 -12.85
C GLN A 109 -13.90 5.64 -14.17
N GLN A 110 -12.62 5.44 -14.50
CA GLN A 110 -12.06 5.89 -15.78
C GLN A 110 -12.79 5.24 -16.96
N ARG A 111 -12.98 3.91 -16.94
CA ARG A 111 -13.69 3.20 -18.02
C ARG A 111 -15.12 3.69 -18.21
N ILE A 112 -15.83 4.03 -17.14
CA ILE A 112 -17.18 4.60 -17.24
C ILE A 112 -17.15 5.93 -17.97
N GLN A 113 -16.20 6.82 -17.66
CA GLN A 113 -16.04 8.09 -18.36
C GLN A 113 -15.72 7.88 -19.85
N ASP A 114 -14.80 6.95 -20.16
CA ASP A 114 -14.43 6.63 -21.53
C ASP A 114 -15.64 6.09 -22.31
N ILE A 115 -16.42 5.18 -21.73
CA ILE A 115 -17.63 4.63 -22.36
C ILE A 115 -18.68 5.72 -22.60
N GLN A 116 -18.85 6.66 -21.67
CA GLN A 116 -19.78 7.78 -21.86
C GLN A 116 -19.35 8.65 -23.04
N ALA A 117 -18.06 9.01 -23.13
CA ALA A 117 -17.52 9.78 -24.24
C ALA A 117 -17.69 9.03 -25.58
N ILE A 118 -17.35 7.74 -25.62
CA ILE A 118 -17.51 6.88 -26.79
C ILE A 118 -18.96 6.84 -27.25
N ARG A 119 -19.93 6.70 -26.35
CA ARG A 119 -21.36 6.67 -26.70
C ARG A 119 -21.82 7.98 -27.35
N ILE A 120 -21.34 9.13 -26.86
CA ILE A 120 -21.66 10.43 -27.44
C ILE A 120 -21.09 10.53 -28.85
N ILE A 121 -19.82 10.14 -29.05
CA ILE A 121 -19.17 10.14 -30.36
C ILE A 121 -19.91 9.22 -31.33
N GLN A 122 -20.19 7.98 -30.92
CA GLN A 122 -20.90 7.00 -31.74
C GLN A 122 -22.29 7.50 -32.15
N ARG A 123 -23.06 8.07 -31.23
CA ARG A 123 -24.39 8.64 -31.54
C ARG A 123 -24.29 9.74 -32.59
N ASN A 124 -23.30 10.63 -32.48
CA ASN A 124 -23.07 11.70 -33.45
C ASN A 124 -22.64 11.15 -34.81
N CYS A 125 -21.72 10.18 -34.84
CA CYS A 125 -21.30 9.54 -36.09
C CYS A 125 -22.48 8.85 -36.80
N VAL A 126 -23.32 8.13 -36.07
CA VAL A 126 -24.52 7.48 -36.64
C VAL A 126 -25.50 8.52 -37.17
N ALA A 127 -25.75 9.62 -36.43
CA ALA A 127 -26.59 10.71 -36.91
C ALA A 127 -26.02 11.35 -38.18
N TYR A 128 -24.71 11.61 -38.23
CA TYR A 128 -24.04 12.14 -39.41
C TYR A 128 -24.16 11.19 -40.61
N LEU A 129 -23.95 9.88 -40.44
CA LEU A 129 -24.08 8.89 -41.52
C LEU A 129 -25.49 8.86 -42.11
N LYS A 130 -26.53 9.07 -41.28
CA LYS A 130 -27.91 9.21 -41.74
C LYS A 130 -28.16 10.53 -42.49
N LEU A 131 -27.60 11.63 -42.00
CA LEU A 131 -27.84 12.97 -42.54
C LEU A 131 -26.99 13.31 -43.77
N ARG A 132 -25.77 12.77 -43.91
CA ARG A 132 -24.78 13.22 -44.92
C ARG A 132 -25.30 13.18 -46.36
N ASN A 133 -26.17 12.23 -46.68
CA ASN A 133 -26.73 12.05 -48.01
C ASN A 133 -28.12 12.70 -48.17
N TRP A 134 -28.71 13.22 -47.09
CA TRP A 134 -30.04 13.83 -47.11
C TRP A 134 -30.01 15.16 -47.89
N PRO A 135 -30.84 15.36 -48.93
CA PRO A 135 -30.76 16.53 -49.80
C PRO A 135 -30.89 17.87 -49.06
N TRP A 136 -31.80 17.97 -48.09
CA TRP A 136 -31.98 19.18 -47.28
C TRP A 136 -30.75 19.52 -46.44
N TRP A 137 -30.08 18.50 -45.89
CA TRP A 137 -28.83 18.70 -45.17
C TRP A 137 -27.72 19.21 -46.10
N ARG A 138 -27.60 18.67 -47.31
CA ARG A 138 -26.64 19.14 -48.33
C ARG A 138 -26.90 20.58 -48.79
N LEU A 139 -28.18 20.97 -48.92
CA LEU A 139 -28.54 22.35 -49.23
C LEU A 139 -28.15 23.27 -48.08
N PHE A 140 -28.54 22.92 -46.85
CA PHE A 140 -28.23 23.69 -45.65
C PHE A 140 -26.70 23.89 -45.47
N THR A 141 -25.89 22.85 -45.64
CA THR A 141 -24.42 22.96 -45.50
C THR A 141 -23.78 23.85 -46.57
N LYS A 142 -24.37 23.97 -47.77
CA LYS A 142 -23.90 24.89 -48.81
C LYS A 142 -24.33 26.33 -48.58
N VAL A 143 -25.55 26.54 -48.07
CA VAL A 143 -26.13 27.88 -47.89
C VAL A 143 -25.64 28.55 -46.60
N ARG A 144 -25.53 27.80 -45.50
CA ARG A 144 -25.14 28.35 -44.18
C ARG A 144 -23.82 29.16 -44.20
N PRO A 145 -22.74 28.74 -44.88
CA PRO A 145 -21.51 29.54 -44.95
C PRO A 145 -21.67 30.87 -45.68
N LEU A 146 -22.66 31.01 -46.58
CA LEU A 146 -22.89 32.26 -47.31
C LEU A 146 -23.60 33.32 -46.45
N LEU A 147 -24.14 32.93 -45.29
CA LEU A 147 -24.86 33.78 -44.35
C LEU A 147 -23.96 34.30 -43.21
N SER A 148 -22.64 34.06 -43.28
CA SER A 148 -21.72 34.11 -42.14
C SER A 148 -21.17 35.51 -41.81
N VAL A 149 -22.02 36.51 -41.65
CA VAL A 149 -21.61 37.83 -41.12
C VAL A 149 -21.24 37.72 -39.64
N THR A 150 -22.04 37.00 -38.85
CA THR A 150 -21.84 36.80 -37.40
C THR A 150 -20.66 35.90 -37.05
N ARG A 151 -20.35 34.90 -37.89
CA ARG A 151 -19.21 33.99 -37.67
C ARG A 151 -17.87 34.72 -37.89
N GLN A 152 -17.86 35.75 -38.72
CA GLN A 152 -16.67 36.55 -38.98
C GLN A 152 -16.29 37.37 -37.75
N GLU A 153 -17.29 37.94 -37.06
CA GLU A 153 -17.11 38.68 -35.80
C GLU A 153 -16.58 37.77 -34.68
N GLU A 154 -17.13 36.55 -34.53
CA GLU A 154 -16.63 35.55 -33.57
C GLU A 154 -15.17 35.14 -33.84
N ILE A 155 -14.80 34.98 -35.11
CA ILE A 155 -13.42 34.63 -35.50
C ILE A 155 -12.47 35.79 -35.22
N VAL A 156 -12.87 37.04 -35.50
CA VAL A 156 -12.06 38.23 -35.19
C VAL A 156 -11.87 38.37 -33.69
N ALA A 157 -12.95 38.24 -32.90
CA ALA A 157 -12.87 38.31 -31.44
C ALA A 157 -11.97 37.20 -30.85
N ALA A 158 -12.06 35.97 -31.36
CA ALA A 158 -11.19 34.87 -30.93
C ALA A 158 -9.72 35.14 -31.28
N LYS A 159 -9.43 35.68 -32.47
CA LYS A 159 -8.07 36.06 -32.87
C LYS A 159 -7.52 37.25 -32.09
N GLU A 160 -8.35 38.21 -31.74
CA GLU A 160 -7.98 39.33 -30.88
C GLU A 160 -7.61 38.86 -29.47
N GLU A 161 -8.37 37.89 -28.92
CA GLU A 161 -8.05 37.29 -27.62
C GLU A 161 -6.76 36.46 -27.67
N GLU A 162 -6.56 35.67 -28.73
CA GLU A 162 -5.27 34.98 -28.95
C GLU A 162 -4.10 35.97 -29.05
N LEU A 163 -4.27 37.12 -29.72
CA LEU A 163 -3.25 38.16 -29.80
C LEU A 163 -2.93 38.76 -28.42
N ARG A 164 -3.96 39.03 -27.60
CA ARG A 164 -3.79 39.54 -26.23
C ARG A 164 -3.08 38.56 -25.29
N MET A 165 -3.21 37.26 -25.53
CA MET A 165 -2.54 36.24 -24.72
C MET A 165 -1.04 36.09 -25.07
N VAL A 166 -0.61 36.61 -26.22
CA VAL A 166 0.76 36.48 -26.73
C VAL A 166 1.59 37.78 -26.61
N CYS A 167 0.93 38.94 -26.51
CA CYS A 167 1.55 40.24 -26.22
C CYS A 167 1.56 40.54 -24.72
#